data_AF-A0A662IAA1-F1
#
_entry.id   AF-A0A662IAA1-F1
#
_cell.length_a   1.000
_cell.length_b   1.000
_cell.length_c   1.000
_cell.angle_alpha   90.00
_cell.angle_beta   90.00
_cell.angle_gamma   90.00
#
_symmetry.space_group_name_H-M   'P 1'
#
loop_
_entity.id
_entity.type
_entity.pdbx_description
1 polymer ?
#
loop_
_entity_poly.entity_id
_entity_poly.type
_entity_poly.pdbx_seq_one_letter_code
_entity_poly.pdbx_strand_id
1 'polypeptide(L)'
;MKRKGKLIGIKNFDEELYRLVKAYASLEGRSIASVFEEAVRLWLETRSLDEAKIWSKLDREYESNEAAIMKAAAEKPEELREGFALACGGRVVGVFKTFAEAARMAREVCKDEGVVVELPLRERKSVAEVELGFPW
;
A
#
# COMPACT_ATOMS: atom_id res chain seq x y z
N MET A 1 -23.77 -2.11 8.04
CA MET A 1 -22.33 -1.79 8.18
C MET A 1 -21.92 -0.86 7.05
N LYS A 2 -21.67 0.44 7.30
CA LYS A 2 -21.15 1.35 6.26
C LYS A 2 -19.67 1.04 6.06
N ARG A 3 -19.26 0.60 4.86
CA ARG A 3 -17.83 0.58 4.47
C ARG A 3 -17.33 2.03 4.54
N LYS A 4 -16.31 2.32 5.35
CA LYS A 4 -15.64 3.63 5.34
C LYS A 4 -14.87 3.73 4.02
N GLY A 5 -15.45 4.40 3.03
CA GLY A 5 -14.73 4.74 1.80
C GLY A 5 -13.70 5.84 2.08
N LYS A 6 -12.51 5.74 1.49
CA LYS A 6 -11.54 6.84 1.42
C LYS A 6 -12.05 7.86 0.40
N LEU A 7 -11.96 9.16 0.69
CA LEU A 7 -12.26 10.20 -0.28
C LEU A 7 -11.18 10.17 -1.37
N ILE A 8 -11.58 10.04 -2.63
CA ILE A 8 -10.70 10.09 -3.79
C ILE A 8 -11.20 11.21 -4.69
N GLY A 9 -10.31 12.17 -5.01
CA GLY A 9 -10.59 13.24 -5.97
C GLY A 9 -9.89 12.95 -7.29
N ILE A 10 -10.62 13.04 -8.40
CA ILE A 10 -10.06 12.96 -9.76
C ILE A 10 -9.96 14.39 -10.28
N LYS A 11 -8.74 14.86 -10.54
CA LYS A 11 -8.49 16.20 -11.09
C LYS A 11 -8.56 16.16 -12.62
N ASN A 12 -8.87 17.31 -13.23
CA ASN A 12 -8.87 17.50 -14.70
C ASN A 12 -9.80 16.53 -15.46
N PHE A 13 -10.95 16.20 -14.87
CA PHE A 13 -11.96 15.37 -15.53
C PHE A 13 -12.84 16.23 -16.45
N ASP A 14 -13.18 15.70 -17.63
CA ASP A 14 -14.04 16.39 -18.59
C ASP A 14 -15.43 16.66 -18.00
N GLU A 15 -15.83 17.94 -17.97
CA GLU A 15 -17.05 18.36 -17.29
C GLU A 15 -18.32 17.86 -18.00
N GLU A 16 -18.31 17.81 -19.34
CA GLU A 16 -19.46 17.33 -20.12
C GLU A 16 -19.67 15.84 -19.91
N LEU A 17 -18.59 15.06 -19.92
CA LEU A 17 -18.59 13.65 -19.59
C LEU A 17 -19.09 13.41 -18.17
N TYR A 18 -18.65 14.20 -17.19
CA TYR A 18 -19.12 14.07 -15.82
C TYR A 18 -20.63 14.31 -15.71
N ARG A 19 -21.15 15.32 -16.40
CA ARG A 19 -22.60 15.61 -16.44
C ARG A 19 -23.38 14.44 -17.04
N LEU A 20 -22.89 13.84 -18.12
CA LEU A 20 -23.50 12.66 -18.73
C LEU A 20 -23.51 11.46 -17.78
N VAL A 21 -22.36 11.15 -17.18
CA VAL A 21 -22.26 10.06 -16.18
C VAL A 21 -23.22 10.29 -15.02
N LYS A 22 -23.32 11.52 -14.52
CA LYS A 22 -24.25 11.88 -13.45
C LYS A 22 -25.71 11.67 -13.86
N ALA A 23 -26.07 12.02 -15.10
CA ALA A 23 -27.42 11.80 -15.62
C ALA A 23 -27.76 10.31 -15.70
N TYR A 24 -26.89 9.49 -16.31
CA TYR A 24 -27.07 8.05 -16.41
C TYR A 24 -27.12 7.37 -15.03
N ALA A 25 -26.20 7.72 -14.13
CA ALA A 25 -26.19 7.19 -12.77
C ALA A 25 -27.51 7.49 -12.03
N SER A 26 -28.08 8.68 -12.23
CA SER A 26 -29.35 9.07 -11.65
C SER A 26 -30.52 8.26 -12.22
N LEU A 27 -30.52 8.02 -13.54
CA LEU A 27 -31.53 7.19 -14.21
C LEU A 27 -31.47 5.72 -13.75
N GLU A 28 -30.27 5.20 -13.49
CA GLU A 28 -30.06 3.82 -13.03
C GLU A 28 -30.20 3.65 -11.50
N GLY A 29 -30.42 4.73 -10.75
CA GLY A 29 -30.47 4.68 -9.28
C GLY A 29 -29.13 4.32 -8.63
N ARG A 30 -28.01 4.63 -9.30
CA ARG A 30 -26.64 4.31 -8.87
C ARG A 30 -25.92 5.54 -8.35
N SER A 31 -24.93 5.33 -7.49
CA SER A 31 -23.99 6.40 -7.15
C SER A 31 -22.97 6.58 -8.28
N ILE A 32 -22.50 7.81 -8.48
CA ILE A 32 -21.39 8.10 -9.40
C ILE A 32 -20.19 7.21 -9.06
N ALA A 33 -19.86 7.06 -7.78
CA ALA A 33 -18.78 6.19 -7.33
C ALA A 33 -18.93 4.73 -7.81
N SER A 34 -20.15 4.17 -7.80
CA SER A 34 -20.39 2.82 -8.30
C SER A 34 -20.15 2.69 -9.80
N VAL A 35 -20.57 3.69 -10.58
CA VAL A 35 -20.35 3.70 -12.04
C VAL A 35 -18.86 3.79 -12.37
N PHE A 36 -18.14 4.69 -11.69
CA PHE A 36 -16.69 4.82 -11.85
C PHE A 36 -15.95 3.56 -11.40
N GLU A 37 -16.34 2.93 -10.29
CA GLU A 37 -15.73 1.68 -9.83
C GLU A 37 -15.91 0.55 -10.85
N GLU A 38 -17.11 0.41 -11.44
CA GLU A 38 -17.36 -0.56 -12.51
C GLU A 38 -16.51 -0.27 -13.75
N ALA A 39 -16.50 0.98 -14.22
CA ALA A 39 -15.72 1.38 -15.39
C ALA A 39 -14.22 1.13 -15.21
N VAL A 40 -13.67 1.43 -14.03
CA VAL A 40 -12.27 1.16 -13.70
C VAL A 40 -11.99 -0.35 -13.67
N ARG A 41 -12.89 -1.17 -13.10
CA ARG A 41 -12.74 -2.63 -13.10
C ARG A 41 -12.68 -3.20 -14.52
N LEU A 42 -13.63 -2.83 -15.37
CA LEU A 42 -13.66 -3.24 -16.77
C LEU A 42 -12.40 -2.76 -17.52
N TRP A 43 -11.99 -1.52 -17.29
CA TRP A 43 -10.76 -0.98 -17.88
C TRP A 43 -9.52 -1.76 -17.46
N LEU A 44 -9.44 -2.20 -16.20
CA LEU A 44 -8.34 -3.03 -15.71
C LEU A 44 -8.37 -4.44 -16.29
N GLU A 45 -9.53 -5.05 -16.51
CA GLU A 45 -9.66 -6.39 -17.12
C GLU A 45 -9.05 -6.46 -18.53
N THR A 46 -9.01 -5.35 -19.26
CA THR A 46 -8.42 -5.28 -20.61
C THR A 46 -6.88 -5.23 -20.63
N ARG A 47 -6.21 -5.31 -19.47
CA ARG A 47 -4.74 -5.21 -19.33
C ARG A 47 -4.16 -6.46 -18.69
N SER A 48 -2.93 -6.84 -19.05
CA SER A 48 -2.17 -7.83 -18.26
C SER A 48 -1.77 -7.18 -16.94
N LEU A 49 -2.61 -7.40 -15.93
CA LEU A 49 -2.52 -6.77 -14.62
C LEU A 49 -1.38 -7.30 -13.74
N ASP A 50 -0.46 -8.11 -14.27
CA ASP A 50 0.54 -8.80 -13.46
C ASP A 50 1.42 -7.78 -12.73
N GLU A 51 1.99 -6.81 -13.43
CA GLU A 51 2.85 -5.79 -12.81
C GLU A 51 2.07 -4.87 -11.85
N ALA A 52 0.90 -4.35 -12.24
CA ALA A 52 0.12 -3.44 -11.39
C ALA A 52 -0.44 -4.13 -10.13
N LYS A 53 -0.82 -5.42 -10.22
CA LYS A 53 -1.22 -6.22 -9.04
C LYS A 53 -0.02 -6.55 -8.17
N ILE A 54 1.15 -6.83 -8.75
CA ILE A 54 2.40 -7.02 -8.01
C ILE A 54 2.72 -5.75 -7.21
N TRP A 55 2.66 -4.56 -7.84
CA TRP A 55 2.89 -3.30 -7.15
C TRP A 55 1.87 -3.02 -6.04
N SER A 56 0.58 -3.21 -6.28
CA SER A 56 -0.44 -3.01 -5.23
C SER A 56 -0.31 -4.01 -4.08
N LYS A 57 0.13 -5.24 -4.36
CA LYS A 57 0.41 -6.25 -3.32
C LYS A 57 1.66 -5.87 -2.52
N LEU A 58 2.71 -5.42 -3.19
CA LEU A 58 3.96 -4.93 -2.58
C LEU A 58 3.69 -3.78 -1.61
N ASP A 59 2.92 -2.77 -2.02
CA ASP A 59 2.57 -1.63 -1.15
C ASP A 59 1.84 -2.08 0.11
N ARG A 60 0.86 -2.98 -0.03
CA ARG A 60 0.08 -3.49 1.10
C ARG A 60 0.92 -4.34 2.04
N GLU A 61 1.80 -5.18 1.50
CA GLU A 61 2.72 -6.00 2.29
C GLU A 61 3.76 -5.13 2.99
N TYR A 62 4.26 -4.10 2.33
CA TYR A 62 5.13 -3.10 2.91
C TYR A 62 4.47 -2.39 4.09
N GLU A 63 3.28 -1.80 3.91
CA GLU A 63 2.52 -1.13 4.98
C GLU A 63 2.27 -2.07 6.17
N SER A 64 1.85 -3.31 5.89
CA SER A 64 1.57 -4.30 6.94
C SER A 64 2.82 -4.72 7.70
N ASN A 65 3.94 -4.91 7.02
CA ASN A 65 5.21 -5.31 7.62
C ASN A 65 5.83 -4.17 8.42
N GLU A 66 5.79 -2.94 7.89
CA GLU A 66 6.25 -1.73 8.58
C GLU A 66 5.45 -1.50 9.88
N ALA A 67 4.11 -1.59 9.81
CA ALA A 67 3.25 -1.45 10.98
C ALA A 67 3.54 -2.49 12.06
N ALA A 68 3.86 -3.73 11.66
CA ALA A 68 4.23 -4.80 12.58
C ALA A 68 5.55 -4.50 13.32
N ILE A 69 6.55 -3.97 12.61
CA ILE A 69 7.85 -3.58 13.18
C ILE A 69 7.67 -2.38 14.13
N MET A 70 6.92 -1.35 13.71
CA MET A 70 6.61 -0.18 14.55
C MET A 70 5.90 -0.59 15.84
N LYS A 71 4.88 -1.46 15.73
CA LYS A 71 4.15 -1.98 16.88
C LYS A 71 5.08 -2.76 17.83
N ALA A 72 5.91 -3.65 17.29
CA ALA A 72 6.86 -4.42 18.08
C ALA A 72 7.89 -3.52 18.78
N ALA A 73 8.37 -2.47 18.10
CA ALA A 73 9.31 -1.51 18.67
C ALA A 73 8.69 -0.70 19.82
N ALA A 74 7.40 -0.35 19.70
CA ALA A 74 6.65 0.33 20.76
C ALA A 74 6.36 -0.58 21.96
N GLU A 75 6.01 -1.85 21.73
CA GLU A 75 5.67 -2.80 22.79
C GLU A 75 6.91 -3.36 23.49
N LYS A 76 8.02 -3.52 22.76
CA LYS A 76 9.24 -4.19 23.24
C LYS A 76 10.51 -3.48 22.75
N PRO A 77 10.75 -2.24 23.20
CA PRO A 77 11.90 -1.45 22.75
C PRO A 77 13.25 -2.10 23.04
N GLU A 78 13.32 -2.89 24.12
CA GLU A 78 14.52 -3.63 24.54
C GLU A 78 14.92 -4.75 23.56
N GLU A 79 13.95 -5.39 22.88
CA GLU A 79 14.21 -6.45 21.91
C GLU A 79 14.60 -5.90 20.52
N LEU A 80 14.39 -4.60 20.28
CA LEU A 80 14.57 -3.91 18.99
C LEU A 80 15.54 -2.72 19.10
N ARG A 81 16.59 -2.85 19.93
CA ARG A 81 17.55 -1.77 20.19
C ARG A 81 18.50 -1.49 19.03
N GLU A 82 18.99 -2.54 18.37
CA GLU A 82 20.01 -2.44 17.32
C GLU A 82 19.94 -3.62 16.35
N GLY A 83 20.49 -3.43 15.14
CA GLY A 83 20.51 -4.44 14.09
C GLY A 83 19.44 -4.23 13.02
N PHE A 84 18.96 -5.31 12.42
CA PHE A 84 18.05 -5.30 11.28
C PHE A 84 16.80 -6.14 11.60
N ALA A 85 15.65 -5.49 11.74
CA ALA A 85 14.37 -6.18 11.93
C ALA A 85 13.82 -6.67 10.57
N LEU A 86 13.41 -7.93 10.50
CA LEU A 86 12.67 -8.49 9.37
C LEU A 86 11.20 -8.69 9.75
N ALA A 87 10.29 -8.27 8.88
CA ALA A 87 8.89 -8.67 8.93
C ALA A 87 8.41 -9.24 7.59
N CYS A 88 7.60 -10.30 7.67
CA CYS A 88 6.89 -10.88 6.52
C CYS A 88 5.40 -11.08 6.90
N GLY A 89 4.49 -10.88 5.96
CA GLY A 89 3.05 -11.15 6.16
C GLY A 89 2.45 -10.46 7.39
N GLY A 90 2.91 -9.25 7.72
CA GLY A 90 2.44 -8.45 8.84
C GLY A 90 2.93 -8.90 10.22
N ARG A 91 4.02 -9.67 10.30
CA ARG A 91 4.62 -10.12 11.57
C ARG A 91 6.13 -9.99 11.55
N VAL A 92 6.70 -9.58 12.70
CA VAL A 92 8.15 -9.58 12.89
C VAL A 92 8.64 -11.02 12.98
N VAL A 93 9.58 -11.38 12.11
CA VAL A 93 10.23 -12.69 12.07
C VAL A 93 11.40 -12.74 13.04
N GLY A 94 12.15 -11.64 13.14
CA GLY A 94 13.28 -11.55 14.06
C GLY A 94 14.15 -10.32 13.81
N VAL A 95 15.20 -10.21 14.62
CA VAL A 95 16.23 -9.17 14.54
C VAL A 95 17.57 -9.82 14.25
N PHE A 96 18.29 -9.29 13.28
CA PHE A 96 19.55 -9.83 12.77
C PHE A 96 20.67 -8.82 12.96
N LYS A 97 21.91 -9.30 13.02
CA LYS A 97 23.06 -8.41 13.22
C LYS A 97 23.43 -7.65 11.95
N THR A 98 23.17 -8.26 10.80
CA THR A 98 23.52 -7.67 9.49
C THR A 98 22.33 -7.70 8.53
N PHE A 99 22.31 -6.74 7.61
CA PHE A 99 21.33 -6.73 6.51
C PHE A 99 21.40 -8.01 5.69
N ALA A 100 22.60 -8.55 5.44
CA ALA A 100 22.78 -9.77 4.65
C ALA A 100 22.11 -10.99 5.31
N GLU A 101 22.19 -11.11 6.63
CA GLU A 101 21.50 -12.17 7.38
C GLU A 101 19.98 -12.03 7.30
N ALA A 102 19.46 -10.80 7.49
CA ALA A 102 18.03 -10.52 7.38
C ALA A 102 17.52 -10.79 5.96
N ALA A 103 18.25 -10.38 4.93
CA ALA A 103 17.90 -10.60 3.53
C ALA A 103 17.95 -12.08 3.14
N ARG A 104 18.92 -12.84 3.65
CA ARG A 104 18.97 -14.30 3.46
C ARG A 104 17.76 -14.96 4.11
N MET A 105 17.46 -14.61 5.36
CA MET A 105 16.31 -15.13 6.07
C MET A 105 15.00 -14.80 5.35
N ALA A 106 14.86 -13.57 4.85
CA ALA A 106 13.68 -13.15 4.09
C ALA A 106 13.42 -14.06 2.88
N ARG A 107 14.46 -14.43 2.12
CA ARG A 107 14.34 -15.35 0.98
C ARG A 107 13.94 -16.77 1.38
N GLU A 108 14.28 -17.19 2.59
CA GLU A 108 13.98 -18.54 3.09
C GLU A 108 12.57 -18.64 3.67
N VAL A 109 12.06 -17.59 4.31
CA VAL A 109 10.84 -17.65 5.14
C VAL A 109 9.69 -16.77 4.68
N CYS A 110 9.96 -15.66 3.97
CA CYS A 110 8.88 -14.85 3.43
C CYS A 110 8.31 -15.57 2.19
N LYS A 111 7.01 -15.90 2.25
CA LYS A 111 6.29 -16.46 1.08
C LYS A 111 6.04 -15.42 0.00
N ASP A 112 5.93 -14.17 0.42
CA ASP A 112 5.68 -12.98 -0.39
C ASP A 112 6.74 -11.92 -0.02
N GLU A 113 6.41 -10.63 -0.04
CA GLU A 113 7.37 -9.55 0.20
C GLU A 113 7.73 -9.41 1.70
N GLY A 114 9.00 -9.14 1.96
CA GLY A 114 9.57 -8.92 3.29
C GLY A 114 10.16 -7.52 3.42
N VAL A 115 9.98 -6.90 4.58
CA VAL A 115 10.59 -5.60 4.90
C VAL A 115 11.72 -5.79 5.89
N VAL A 116 12.89 -5.25 5.56
CA VAL A 116 14.05 -5.16 6.46
C VAL A 116 14.27 -3.70 6.83
N VAL A 117 14.33 -3.39 8.13
CA VAL A 117 14.56 -2.02 8.63
C VAL A 117 15.74 -2.03 9.59
N GLU A 118 16.61 -1.03 9.47
CA GLU A 118 17.70 -0.79 10.40
C GLU A 118 17.16 -0.19 11.72
N LEU A 119 17.69 -0.69 12.84
CA LEU A 119 17.33 -0.28 14.19
C LEU A 119 18.47 0.51 14.84
N PRO A 120 18.17 1.45 15.75
CA PRO A 120 16.82 1.86 16.16
C PRO A 120 16.10 2.58 15.02
N LEU A 121 14.78 2.43 14.97
CA LEU A 121 13.95 3.09 13.96
C LEU A 121 14.18 4.59 14.05
N ARG A 122 14.84 5.17 13.04
CA ARG A 122 14.94 6.62 12.94
C ARG A 122 13.54 7.14 12.72
N GLU A 123 13.09 8.09 13.54
CA GLU A 123 11.85 8.81 13.27
C GLU A 123 11.92 9.30 11.82
N ARG A 124 10.96 8.86 10.99
CA ARG A 124 10.75 9.44 9.66
C ARG A 124 10.49 10.93 9.92
N LYS A 125 11.50 11.78 9.74
CA LYS A 125 11.27 13.18 9.39
C LYS A 125 10.31 13.10 8.22
N SER A 126 9.09 13.59 8.43
CA SER A 126 7.97 13.63 7.48
C SER A 126 8.51 13.46 6.07
N VAL A 127 8.38 12.25 5.52
CA VAL A 127 8.74 11.98 4.13
C VAL A 127 7.88 12.97 3.38
N ALA A 128 8.50 14.03 2.84
CA ALA A 128 7.80 14.97 1.99
C ALA A 128 7.06 14.11 0.98
N GLU A 129 5.74 14.26 0.88
CA GLU A 129 4.93 13.58 -0.13
C GLU A 129 5.67 13.75 -1.46
N VAL A 130 6.35 12.70 -1.91
CA VAL A 130 6.90 12.68 -3.25
C VAL A 130 5.68 12.39 -4.09
N GLU A 131 5.02 13.44 -4.57
CA GLU A 131 4.05 13.32 -5.65
C GLU A 131 4.78 12.64 -6.81
N LEU A 132 4.54 11.34 -6.98
CA LEU A 132 4.87 10.62 -8.21
C LEU A 132 3.86 11.03 -9.30
N GLY A 133 3.84 12.33 -9.61
CA GLY A 133 3.18 12.86 -10.77
C GLY A 133 4.06 12.63 -11.99
N PHE A 134 3.52 12.02 -13.03
CA PHE A 134 4.13 12.12 -14.36
C PHE A 134 4.09 13.60 -14.79
N PRO A 135 5.21 14.16 -15.29
CA PRO A 135 5.23 15.53 -15.74
C PRO A 135 4.40 15.65 -17.03
N TRP A 136 3.37 16.48 -16.99
CA TRP A 136 2.76 17.12 -18.16
C TRP A 136 2.54 18.59 -17.83
#